data_AF-A0A8T7C0C2-F1
#
_entry.id   AF-A0A8T7C0C2-F1
#
_cell.length_a   1.000
_cell.length_b   1.000
_cell.length_c   1.000
_cell.angle_alpha   90.00
_cell.angle_beta   90.00
_cell.angle_gamma   90.00
#
_symmetry.space_group_name_H-M   'P 1'
#
loop_
_entity.id
_entity.type
_entity.pdbx_description
1 polymer ?
#
loop_
_entity_poly.entity_id
_entity_poly.type
_entity_poly.pdbx_seq_one_letter_code
_entity_poly.pdbx_strand_id
1 'polypeptide(L)' 'YGNACDPDLNNDNYVNFLDVSIFIPLFLSATPVADFNTDGVVNFLDFNTMSEYFLQQPGP' A
#
# COMPACT_ATOMS: atom_id res chain seq x y z
N TYR A 1 3.83 -7.98 -4.15
CA TYR A 1 3.58 -6.67 -3.54
C TYR A 1 2.74 -5.78 -4.41
N GLY A 2 1.93 -4.96 -3.75
CA GLY A 2 0.99 -4.04 -4.37
C GLY A 2 -0.41 -4.63 -4.57
N ASN A 3 -1.03 -5.13 -3.51
CA ASN A 3 -2.44 -5.57 -3.49
C ASN A 3 -2.99 -5.57 -2.05
N ALA A 4 -4.27 -5.92 -1.88
CA ALA A 4 -4.95 -5.99 -0.58
C ALA A 4 -4.22 -6.77 0.53
N CYS A 5 -3.44 -7.79 0.16
CA CYS A 5 -2.74 -8.67 1.10
C CYS A 5 -1.27 -8.29 1.30
N ASP A 6 -0.70 -7.46 0.42
CA ASP A 6 0.73 -7.16 0.40
C ASP A 6 0.97 -5.66 0.10
N PRO A 7 0.82 -4.79 1.12
CA PRO A 7 1.07 -3.36 1.00
C PRO A 7 2.54 -2.95 1.20
N ASP A 8 3.48 -3.90 1.10
CA ASP A 8 4.94 -3.67 1.13
C ASP A 8 5.45 -3.23 -0.25
N LEU A 9 5.41 -1.91 -0.51
CA LEU A 9 5.69 -1.34 -1.83
C LEU A 9 7.15 -1.39 -2.24
N ASN A 10 8.08 -1.60 -1.29
CA ASN A 10 9.52 -1.74 -1.58
C ASN A 10 10.02 -3.20 -1.52
N ASN A 11 9.16 -4.13 -1.10
CA ASN A 11 9.41 -5.56 -0.98
C ASN A 11 10.58 -5.89 -0.03
N ASP A 12 10.66 -5.19 1.11
CA ASP A 12 11.65 -5.40 2.17
C ASP A 12 11.20 -6.29 3.34
N ASN A 13 9.97 -6.82 3.26
CA ASN A 13 9.24 -7.62 4.25
C ASN A 13 8.75 -6.84 5.47
N TYR A 14 8.73 -5.51 5.43
CA TYR A 14 8.21 -4.67 6.51
C TYR A 14 7.42 -3.50 5.97
N VAL A 15 6.12 -3.46 6.26
CA VAL A 15 5.30 -2.30 5.92
C VAL A 15 5.62 -1.16 6.88
N ASN A 16 6.34 -0.15 6.40
CA ASN A 16 6.88 0.93 7.23
C ASN A 16 6.84 2.29 6.51
N PHE A 17 7.55 3.27 7.06
CA PHE A 17 7.58 4.64 6.50
C PHE A 17 8.18 4.71 5.09
N LEU A 18 9.03 3.75 4.70
CA LEU A 18 9.56 3.65 3.35
C LEU A 18 8.43 3.35 2.35
N ASP A 19 7.52 2.43 2.66
CA ASP A 19 6.34 2.17 1.84
C ASP A 19 5.43 3.39 1.77
N VAL A 20 5.26 4.12 2.88
CA VAL A 20 4.42 5.33 2.90
C VAL A 20 5.03 6.39 1.97
N SER A 21 6.36 6.49 1.93
CA SER A 21 7.06 7.40 1.03
C SER A 21 6.87 7.06 -0.45
N ILE A 22 6.63 5.78 -0.78
CA ILE A 22 6.28 5.30 -2.13
C ILE A 22 4.78 5.51 -2.40
N PHE A 23 3.93 5.35 -1.39
CA PHE A 23 2.47 5.51 -1.50
C PHE A 23 2.05 6.97 -1.79
N ILE A 24 2.62 7.94 -1.05
CA ILE A 24 2.23 9.37 -1.17
C ILE A 24 2.27 9.92 -2.62
N PRO A 25 3.32 9.72 -3.43
CA PRO A 25 3.34 10.23 -4.81
C PRO A 25 2.33 9.52 -5.73
N LEU A 26 1.75 8.40 -5.31
CA LEU A 26 0.74 7.65 -6.07
C LEU A 26 -0.69 8.07 -5.71
N PHE A 27 -0.88 8.93 -4.71
CA PHE A 27 -2.19 9.37 -4.27
C PHE A 27 -2.98 10.04 -5.42
N LEU A 28 -4.26 9.69 -5.55
CA LEU A 28 -5.18 10.08 -6.63
C LEU A 28 -4.80 9.57 -8.04
N SER A 29 -3.81 8.68 -8.16
CA SER A 29 -3.52 7.99 -9.42
C SER A 29 -4.40 6.75 -9.60
N ALA A 30 -4.42 6.19 -10.81
CA ALA A 30 -5.09 4.92 -11.14
C ALA A 30 -4.10 3.75 -11.21
N THR A 31 -2.99 3.81 -10.47
CA THR A 31 -1.97 2.75 -10.51
C THR A 31 -2.45 1.53 -9.74
N PRO A 32 -2.37 0.31 -10.32
CA PRO A 32 -2.80 -0.90 -9.62
C PRO A 32 -1.88 -1.29 -8.47
N VAL A 33 -0.65 -0.75 -8.40
CA VAL A 33 0.33 -1.15 -7.38
C VAL A 33 0.03 -0.61 -5.98
N ALA A 34 -0.76 0.47 -5.88
CA ALA A 34 -1.14 1.08 -4.60
C ALA A 34 -2.67 1.20 -4.46
N ASP A 35 -3.43 0.65 -5.42
CA ASP A 35 -4.88 0.47 -5.38
C ASP A 35 -5.15 -0.91 -4.80
N PHE A 36 -5.15 -0.98 -3.47
CA PHE A 36 -5.25 -2.22 -2.72
C PHE A 36 -6.68 -2.75 -2.69
N ASN A 37 -7.69 -1.88 -2.81
CA ASN A 37 -9.10 -2.28 -2.84
C ASN A 37 -9.63 -2.51 -4.27
N THR A 38 -8.83 -2.23 -5.30
CA THR A 38 -9.14 -2.37 -6.73
C THR A 38 -10.32 -1.51 -7.21
N ASP A 39 -10.53 -0.34 -6.59
CA ASP A 39 -11.61 0.59 -6.95
C ASP A 39 -11.24 1.53 -8.11
N GLY A 40 -9.99 1.46 -8.58
CA GLY A 40 -9.47 2.23 -9.70
C GLY A 40 -8.84 3.57 -9.32
N VAL A 41 -8.75 3.90 -8.03
CA VAL A 41 -8.12 5.14 -7.56
C VAL A 41 -7.42 4.97 -6.21
N VAL A 42 -6.11 5.26 -6.18
CA VAL A 42 -5.34 5.27 -4.94
C VAL A 42 -5.80 6.41 -4.03
N ASN A 43 -6.39 6.08 -2.90
CA ASN A 43 -6.97 7.05 -1.99
C ASN A 43 -6.85 6.64 -0.51
N PHE A 44 -7.61 7.29 0.38
CA PHE A 44 -7.57 7.01 1.81
C PHE A 44 -8.06 5.61 2.18
N LEU A 45 -8.87 4.97 1.35
CA LEU A 45 -9.28 3.58 1.53
C LEU A 45 -8.08 2.64 1.42
N ASP A 46 -7.19 2.85 0.44
CA ASP A 46 -5.95 2.09 0.31
C ASP A 46 -4.99 2.39 1.46
N PHE A 47 -4.90 3.66 1.89
CA PHE A 47 -4.11 4.00 3.06
C PHE A 47 -4.62 3.28 4.33
N ASN A 48 -5.94 3.13 4.48
CA ASN A 48 -6.51 2.37 5.60
C ASN A 48 -6.05 0.91 5.54
N THR A 49 -6.13 0.26 4.37
CA THR A 49 -5.60 -1.10 4.18
C THR A 49 -4.13 -1.19 4.53
N MET A 50 -3.29 -0.26 4.07
CA MET A 50 -1.87 -0.22 4.40
C MET A 50 -1.62 -0.08 5.91
N SER A 51 -2.43 0.74 6.59
CA SER A 51 -2.27 1.02 8.02
C SER A 51 -2.51 -0.21 8.91
N GLU A 52 -3.29 -1.18 8.44
CA GLU A 52 -3.54 -2.45 9.15
C GLU A 52 -2.27 -3.31 9.29
N TYR A 53 -1.30 -3.12 8.40
CA TYR A 53 -0.02 -3.83 8.37
C TYR A 53 1.15 -2.99 8.88
N PHE A 54 0.92 -1.76 9.33
CA PHE A 54 2.02 -0.85 9.71
C PHE A 54 2.88 -1.43 10.84
N LEU A 55 4.21 -1.40 10.64
CA LEU A 55 5.23 -2.02 11.50
C LEU A 55 5.13 -3.54 11.63
N GLN A 56 4.42 -4.20 10.72
CA GLN A 56 4.29 -5.65 10.64
C GLN A 56 4.87 -6.15 9.33
N GLN A 57 5.06 -7.47 9.25
CA GLN A 57 5.30 -8.11 7.96
C GLN A 57 4.05 -7.96 7.09
N PRO A 58 4.19 -7.84 5.76
CA PRO A 58 3.04 -7.92 4.86
C PRO A 58 2.28 -9.23 5.09
N GLY A 59 0.98 -9.23 4.74
CA GLY A 59 0.18 -10.46 4.73
C GLY A 59 0.79 -11.51 3.79
N PRO A 60 0.36 -12.78 3.91
CA PRO A 60 1.02 -13.93 3.29
C PRO A 60 1.27 -13.84 1.79
#